data_AF-A0A971IEJ8-F1
#
_entry.id   AF-A0A971IEJ8-F1
#
_cell.length_a   1.000
_cell.length_b   1.000
_cell.length_c   1.000
_cell.angle_alpha   90.00
_cell.angle_beta   90.00
_cell.angle_gamma   90.00
#
_symmetry.space_group_name_H-M   'P 1'
#
loop_
_entity.id
_entity.type
_entity.pdbx_description
1 polymer ?
#
loop_
_entity_poly.entity_id
_entity_poly.type
_entity_poly.pdbx_seq_one_letter_code
_entity_poly.pdbx_strand_id
1 'polypeptide(L)' 'MVTPFAADGAVDHERLSTLAEHLLANGSDGLVVAGTTGESPTLTDAEKLAMFRTVVETV' A
#
# COMPACT_ATOMS: atom_id res chain seq x y z
N MET A 1 6.77 1.94 0.09
CA MET A 1 5.58 2.69 -0.35
C MET A 1 4.82 3.14 0.88
N VAL A 2 4.32 4.38 0.93
CA VAL A 2 3.49 4.90 2.03
C VAL A 2 2.12 4.21 2.05
N THR A 3 1.43 4.21 3.19
CA THR A 3 0.05 3.70 3.29
C THR A 3 -0.95 4.85 3.18
N PRO A 4 -1.76 4.90 2.11
CA PRO A 4 -2.86 5.85 2.04
C PRO A 4 -3.94 5.46 3.04
N PHE A 5 -4.40 6.44 3.82
CA PHE A 5 -5.51 6.26 4.76
C PHE A 5 -6.70 7.14 4.36
N ALA A 6 -7.90 6.63 4.57
CA ALA A 6 -9.14 7.37 4.52
C ALA A 6 -9.27 8.29 5.76
N ALA A 7 -10.26 9.19 5.74
CA ALA A 7 -10.43 10.17 6.81
C ALA A 7 -10.77 9.55 8.19
N ASP A 8 -11.31 8.34 8.20
CA ASP A 8 -11.61 7.55 9.39
C ASP A 8 -10.41 6.71 9.88
N GLY A 9 -9.28 6.77 9.18
CA GLY A 9 -8.07 6.02 9.49
C GLY A 9 -8.02 4.60 8.93
N ALA A 10 -9.05 4.16 8.18
CA ALA A 10 -8.97 2.89 7.45
C ALA A 10 -7.99 2.99 6.27
N VAL A 11 -7.36 1.87 5.89
CA VAL A 11 -6.51 1.83 4.68
C VAL A 11 -7.37 2.14 3.43
N ASP A 12 -6.92 3.10 2.64
CA ASP A 12 -7.55 3.47 1.36
C ASP A 12 -6.95 2.62 0.24
N HIS A 13 -7.62 1.51 -0.06
CA HIS A 13 -7.18 0.51 -1.03
C HIS A 13 -7.23 1.01 -2.49
N GLU A 14 -8.13 1.93 -2.82
CA GLU A 14 -8.21 2.52 -4.15
C GLU A 14 -6.96 3.37 -4.41
N ARG A 15 -6.64 4.28 -3.48
CA ARG A 15 -5.43 5.11 -3.57
C ARG A 15 -4.15 4.29 -3.47
N LEU A 16 -4.16 3.20 -2.69
CA LEU A 16 -3.04 2.27 -2.62
C LEU A 16 -2.72 1.67 -4.00
N SER A 17 -3.76 1.25 -4.73
CA SER A 17 -3.65 0.68 -6.07
C SER A 17 -3.10 1.71 -7.05
N THR A 18 -3.68 2.92 -7.09
CA THR A 18 -3.20 4.01 -7.94
C THR A 18 -1.75 4.39 -7.65
N LEU A 19 -1.34 4.40 -6.37
CA LEU A 19 0.03 4.70 -5.98
C LEU A 19 1.01 3.61 -6.45
N ALA A 20 0.62 2.34 -6.33
CA ALA A 20 1.43 1.21 -6.80
C ALA A 20 1.73 1.31 -8.30
N GLU A 21 0.69 1.51 -9.13
CA GLU A 21 0.83 1.71 -10.58
C GLU A 21 1.70 2.93 -10.89
N HIS A 22 1.45 4.05 -10.21
CA HIS A 22 2.22 5.28 -10.40
C HIS A 22 3.73 5.04 -10.15
N LEU A 23 4.10 4.38 -9.05
CA LEU A 23 5.50 4.17 -8.71
C LEU A 23 6.22 3.28 -9.72
N LEU A 24 5.58 2.22 -10.19
CA LEU A 24 6.15 1.35 -11.23
C LEU A 24 6.26 2.08 -12.57
N ALA A 25 5.21 2.83 -12.97
CA ALA A 25 5.23 3.62 -14.20
C ALA A 25 6.30 4.72 -14.19
N ASN A 26 6.76 5.16 -13.01
CA ASN A 26 7.78 6.19 -12.84
C ASN A 26 9.16 5.63 -12.47
N GLY A 27 9.43 4.37 -12.83
CA GLY A 27 10.78 3.81 -12.84
C GLY A 27 11.19 3.07 -11.56
N SER A 28 10.23 2.74 -10.69
CA SER A 28 10.52 1.79 -9.60
C SER A 28 10.59 0.37 -10.14
N ASP A 29 11.66 -0.37 -9.85
CA ASP A 29 11.80 -1.78 -10.24
C ASP A 29 10.94 -2.74 -9.39
N GLY A 30 10.46 -2.27 -8.24
CA GLY A 30 9.64 -3.07 -7.34
C GLY A 30 9.04 -2.25 -6.20
N LEU A 31 8.12 -2.88 -5.47
CA LEU A 31 7.39 -2.25 -4.38
C LEU A 31 7.61 -3.00 -3.06
N VAL A 32 7.99 -2.24 -2.03
CA VAL A 32 7.98 -2.72 -0.64
C VAL A 32 6.74 -2.16 0.06
N VAL A 33 5.79 -3.06 0.32
CA VAL A 33 4.50 -2.78 0.98
C VAL A 33 4.63 -3.07 2.48
N ALA A 34 3.98 -2.27 3.33
CA ALA A 34 4.04 -2.39 4.79
C ALA A 34 5.49 -2.41 5.36
N GLY A 35 6.36 -1.58 4.79
CA GLY A 35 7.66 -1.24 5.39
C GLY A 35 7.52 -0.21 6.52
N THR A 36 8.62 0.23 7.13
CA THR A 36 8.56 1.29 8.17
C THR A 36 7.98 2.59 7.63
N THR A 37 8.32 2.98 6.40
CA THR A 37 7.69 4.09 5.67
C THR A 37 6.23 3.84 5.31
N GLY A 38 5.81 2.58 5.24
CA GLY A 38 4.41 2.18 5.08
C GLY A 38 3.75 1.92 6.43
N GLU A 39 4.18 2.63 7.48
CA GLU A 39 3.54 2.65 8.79
C GLU A 39 3.33 1.27 9.45
N SER A 40 4.20 0.29 9.13
CA SER A 40 4.07 -1.11 9.57
C SER A 40 3.87 -1.41 11.06
N PRO A 41 4.40 -0.62 12.04
CA PRO A 41 4.09 -0.85 13.45
C PRO A 41 2.68 -0.40 13.86
N THR A 42 1.98 0.37 13.02
CA THR A 42 0.62 0.88 13.28
C THR A 42 -0.48 0.06 12.62
N LEU A 43 -0.10 -0.79 11.66
CA LEU A 43 -1.01 -1.66 10.93
C LEU A 43 -1.20 -3.00 11.65
N THR A 44 -2.44 -3.44 11.71
CA THR A 44 -2.80 -4.81 12.08
C THR A 44 -2.33 -5.80 11.02
N ASP A 45 -2.22 -7.08 11.40
CA ASP A 45 -1.85 -8.13 10.44
C ASP A 45 -2.92 -8.31 9.34
N ALA A 46 -4.19 -8.08 9.67
CA ALA A 46 -5.28 -8.11 8.69
C ALA A 46 -5.14 -7.01 7.63
N GLU A 47 -4.81 -5.78 8.04
CA GLU A 47 -4.57 -4.67 7.11
C GLU A 47 -3.36 -4.96 6.22
N LYS A 48 -2.25 -5.46 6.79
CA LYS A 48 -1.06 -5.83 6.00
C LYS A 48 -1.41 -6.86 4.93
N LEU A 49 -2.14 -7.92 5.30
CA LEU A 49 -2.57 -8.97 4.36
C LEU A 49 -3.49 -8.41 3.26
N ALA A 50 -4.42 -7.52 3.61
CA ALA A 50 -5.30 -6.87 2.65
C ALA A 50 -4.51 -5.94 1.70
N MET A 51 -3.53 -5.19 2.21
CA MET A 51 -2.65 -4.35 1.41
C MET A 51 -1.82 -5.18 0.42
N PHE A 52 -1.21 -6.28 0.87
CA PHE A 52 -0.46 -7.18 -0.02
C PHE A 52 -1.35 -7.74 -1.13
N ARG A 53 -2.55 -8.19 -0.78
CA ARG A 53 -3.53 -8.67 -1.77
C ARG A 53 -3.87 -7.60 -2.80
N THR A 54 -4.19 -6.39 -2.34
CA THR A 54 -4.56 -5.26 -3.20
C THR A 54 -3.44 -4.94 -4.19
N VAL A 55 -2.20 -4.84 -3.71
CA VAL A 55 -1.06 -4.53 -4.57
C VAL A 55 -0.80 -5.66 -5.58
N VAL A 56 -0.82 -6.93 -5.15
CA VAL A 56 -0.63 -8.08 -6.05
C VAL A 56 -1.76 -8.23 -7.09
N GLU A 57 -2.99 -7.84 -6.76
CA GLU A 57 -4.10 -7.85 -7.72
C GLU A 57 -4.03 -6.68 -8.71
N THR A 58 -3.31 -5.61 -8.37
CA THR A 58 -3.16 -4.41 -9.20
C THR A 58 -2.04 -4.54 -10.23
N VAL A 59 -0.90 -5.15 -9.86
CA VAL A 59 0.34 -5.13 -10.66
C VAL A 59 0.93 -6.51 -10.95
#